data_AF-A0A836JZQ2-F1
#
_entry.id   AF-A0A836JZQ2-F1
#
_cell.length_a   1.000
_cell.length_b   1.000
_cell.length_c   1.000
_cell.angle_alpha   90.00
_cell.angle_beta   90.00
_cell.angle_gamma   90.00
#
_symmetry.space_group_name_H-M   'P 1'
#
loop_
_entity.id
_entity.type
_entity.pdbx_description
1 polymer ?
#
loop_
_entity_poly.entity_id
_entity_poly.type
_entity_poly.pdbx_seq_one_letter_code
_entity_poly.pdbx_strand_id
1 'polypeptide(L)' 'MYLSTDSLGVALITSKSSEMNVMVPKANGDYSEYPVPEQFKTTISKNGLNTMAVDSLG' A
#
# COMPACT_ATOMS: atom_id res chain seq x y z
N MET A 1 -10.05 -2.80 -1.97
CA MET A 1 -10.69 -2.08 -0.84
C MET A 1 -11.17 -0.74 -1.35
N TYR A 2 -12.45 -0.37 -1.16
CA TYR A 2 -12.97 0.93 -1.61
C TYR A 2 -13.04 1.92 -0.45
N LEU A 3 -12.48 3.11 -0.64
CA LEU A 3 -12.55 4.21 0.31
C LEU A 3 -13.68 5.16 -0.08
N SER A 4 -14.28 5.82 0.91
CA SER A 4 -15.03 7.05 0.70
C SER A 4 -14.12 8.27 0.89
N THR A 5 -14.57 9.44 0.45
CA THR A 5 -13.89 10.72 0.69
C THR A 5 -13.64 10.98 2.18
N ASP A 6 -14.57 10.55 3.04
CA ASP A 6 -14.52 10.77 4.48
C ASP A 6 -13.53 9.83 5.18
N SER A 7 -13.16 8.73 4.52
CA SER A 7 -12.18 7.75 5.02
C SER A 7 -10.75 8.00 4.54
N LEU A 8 -10.49 9.09 3.83
CA LEU A 8 -9.15 9.48 3.44
C LEU A 8 -8.28 9.72 4.69
N GLY A 9 -7.07 9.15 4.70
CA GLY A 9 -6.17 9.19 5.85
C GLY A 9 -6.31 7.99 6.81
N VAL A 10 -7.15 7.00 6.48
CA VAL A 10 -7.20 5.73 7.22
C VAL A 10 -5.86 4.98 7.15
N ALA A 11 -5.49 4.29 8.23
CA ALA A 11 -4.34 3.40 8.25
C ALA A 11 -4.71 2.02 7.68
N LEU A 12 -3.93 1.54 6.72
CA LEU A 12 -4.01 0.17 6.23
C LEU A 12 -2.87 -0.65 6.80
N ILE A 13 -3.20 -1.63 7.65
CA ILE A 13 -2.24 -2.57 8.22
C ILE A 13 -2.39 -3.91 7.50
N THR A 14 -1.28 -4.45 7.03
CA THR A 14 -1.26 -5.66 6.22
C THR A 14 -0.33 -6.71 6.83
N SER A 15 -0.64 -7.98 6.61
CA SER A 15 0.23 -9.10 7.02
C SER A 15 -0.13 -10.33 6.21
N LYS A 16 0.88 -11.01 5.64
CA LYS A 16 0.73 -12.26 4.87
C LYS A 16 -0.43 -12.25 3.86
N SER A 17 -0.62 -11.11 3.20
CA SER A 17 -1.67 -10.88 2.21
C SER A 17 -1.00 -10.55 0.87
N SER A 18 -1.65 -10.91 -0.23
CA SER A 18 -1.20 -10.64 -1.59
C SER A 18 -2.33 -10.05 -2.44
N GLU A 19 -1.98 -9.44 -3.58
CA GLU A 19 -2.92 -8.93 -4.60
C GLU A 19 -3.91 -7.89 -4.05
N MET A 20 -3.46 -7.05 -3.12
CA MET A 20 -4.31 -6.03 -2.51
C MET A 20 -4.24 -4.70 -3.22
N ASN A 21 -5.42 -4.17 -3.57
CA ASN A 21 -5.56 -2.84 -4.16
C ASN A 21 -6.47 -1.94 -3.30
N VAL A 22 -6.14 -0.65 -3.23
CA VAL A 22 -6.97 0.40 -2.63
C VAL A 22 -7.57 1.25 -3.74
N MET A 23 -8.89 1.37 -3.73
CA MET A 23 -9.68 2.17 -4.65
C MET A 23 -9.99 3.49 -3.97
N VAL A 24 -9.36 4.56 -4.44
CA VAL A 24 -9.52 5.92 -3.89
C VAL A 24 -10.52 6.69 -4.77
N PRO A 25 -11.58 7.27 -4.18
CA PRO A 25 -12.63 7.93 -4.96
C PRO A 25 -12.11 9.22 -5.59
N LYS A 26 -12.53 9.48 -6.83
CA LYS A 26 -12.30 10.72 -7.57
C LYS A 26 -13.55 11.59 -7.53
N ALA A 27 -13.39 12.88 -7.83
CA ALA A 27 -14.51 13.84 -7.87
C ALA A 27 -15.55 13.52 -8.96
N ASN A 28 -15.19 12.76 -9.99
CA ASN A 28 -16.06 12.40 -11.11
C ASN A 28 -16.90 11.13 -10.87
N GLY A 29 -16.83 10.54 -9.67
CA GLY A 29 -17.55 9.31 -9.33
C GLY A 29 -16.79 8.01 -9.67
N ASP A 30 -15.64 8.09 -10.33
CA ASP A 30 -14.76 6.95 -10.58
C ASP A 30 -13.78 6.73 -9.41
N TYR A 31 -12.96 5.69 -9.51
CA TYR A 31 -11.89 5.38 -8.58
C TYR A 31 -10.53 5.38 -9.26
N SER A 32 -9.47 5.70 -8.51
CA SER A 32 -8.10 5.32 -8.84
C SER A 32 -7.76 4.05 -8.09
N GLU A 33 -7.19 3.07 -8.78
CA GLU A 33 -6.65 1.87 -8.18
C GLU A 33 -5.18 2.09 -7.79
N TYR A 34 -4.82 1.72 -6.57
CA TYR A 34 -3.45 1.75 -6.07
C TYR A 34 -3.08 0.38 -5.50
N PRO A 35 -2.08 -0.31 -6.08
CA PRO A 35 -1.59 -1.56 -5.53
C PRO A 35 -0.84 -1.32 -4.22
N VAL A 36 -1.05 -2.21 -3.26
CA VAL A 36 -0.35 -2.18 -1.97
C VAL A 36 0.92 -3.03 -2.08
N PRO A 37 2.11 -2.50 -1.74
CA PRO A 37 3.32 -3.30 -1.70
C PRO A 37 3.19 -4.52 -0.80
N GLU A 38 3.51 -5.69 -1.36
CA GLU A 38 3.49 -6.97 -0.66
C GLU A 38 4.88 -7.58 -0.46
N GLN A 39 5.90 -7.00 -1.12
CA GLN A 39 7.30 -7.39 -0.98
C GLN A 39 8.09 -6.31 -0.26
N PHE A 40 9.00 -6.75 0.61
CA PHE A 40 9.87 -5.87 1.40
C PHE A 40 11.31 -6.32 1.27
N LYS A 41 12.19 -5.38 0.96
CA LYS A 41 13.63 -5.62 0.96
C LYS A 41 14.20 -5.16 2.29
N THR A 42 14.83 -6.08 3.02
CA THR A 42 15.56 -5.77 4.25
C THR A 42 17.04 -5.89 4.01
N THR A 43 17.77 -4.80 4.26
CA THR A 43 19.24 -4.77 4.23
C THR A 43 19.77 -4.83 5.65
N ILE A 44 20.72 -5.73 5.90
CA ILE A 44 21.40 -5.86 7.19
C ILE A 44 22.74 -5.13 7.10
N SER A 45 22.98 -4.20 8.02
CA SER A 45 24.24 -3.47 8.14
C SER A 45 24.78 -3.54 9.56
N LYS A 46 26.01 -3.07 9.78
CA LYS A 46 26.57 -2.91 11.13
C LYS A 46 25.72 -2.00 12.03
N ASN A 47 24.87 -1.16 11.43
CA ASN A 47 24.01 -0.21 12.14
C ASN A 47 22.58 -0.74 12.34
N GLY A 48 22.31 -2.01 11.98
CA GLY A 48 21.00 -2.65 12.13
C GLY A 48 20.30 -2.93 10.82
N LEU A 49 18.97 -3.07 10.91
CA LEU A 49 18.08 -3.42 9.80
C LEU A 49 17.51 -2.15 9.15
N ASN A 50 17.55 -2.11 7.82
CA ASN A 50 16.81 -1.12 7.04
C ASN A 50 15.85 -1.88 6.12
N THR A 51 14.55 -1.69 6.33
CA THR A 51 13.49 -2.31 5.54
C THR A 51 12.77 -1.26 4.72
N MET A 52 12.62 -1.52 3.43
CA MET A 52 11.84 -0.69 2.53
C MET A 52 10.82 -1.54 1.77
N ALA A 53 9.65 -0.97 1.53
CA ALA A 53 8.70 -1.53 0.59
C ALA A 53 9.33 -1.57 -0.81
N VAL A 54 9.05 -2.63 -1.54
CA VAL A 54 9.36 -2.72 -2.97
C VAL A 54 8.06 -2.43 -3.70
N ASP A 55 8.06 -1.40 -4.54
CA ASP A 55 6.88 -1.06 -5.33
C ASP A 55 6.45 -2.28 -6.14
N SER A 56 5.15 -2.56 -6.08
CA SER A 56 4.57 -3.56 -6.96
C SER A 56 4.75 -3.06 -8.39
N LEU A 57 5.46 -3.82 -9.24
CA LEU A 57 5.67 -3.50 -10.66
C LEU A 57 4.39 -3.73 -11.51
N GLY A 58 3.21 -3.68 -10.86
CA GLY A 58 1.90 -3.88 -11.46
C GLY A 58 1.50 -2.74 -12.39
#